data_AF-A0A938JUS6-F1
#
_entry.id   AF-A0A938JUS6-F1
#
_cell.length_a   1.000
_cell.length_b   1.000
_cell.length_c   1.000
_cell.angle_alpha   90.00
_cell.angle_beta   90.00
_cell.angle_gamma   90.00
#
_symmetry.space_group_name_H-M   'P 1'
#
loop_
_entity.id
_entity.type
_entity.pdbx_description
1 polymer ?
#
loop_
_entity_poly.entity_id
_entity_poly.type
_entity_poly.pdbx_seq_one_letter_code
_entity_poly.pdbx_strand_id
1 'polypeptide(L)'
;MRNLFDIRNFNIKTFDVLLINYLNRISMPVLRVSLGVVFIWFGALKPFGNSPANEVIVKTIYWFDPDIFIPILGYWEMLIGLCLLFTPWIRFGLFLLALQMPGTFLPLLLRPEICFTNFPFNLTLEGQYIVKNLILIGAAMVVGSKLIPLKSRNLVK
;
A
#
# COMPACT_ATOMS: atom_id res chain seq x y z
N MET A 1 32.88 44.55 -6.63
CA MET A 1 31.74 43.93 -5.93
C MET A 1 30.96 43.10 -6.94
N ARG A 2 31.05 41.77 -6.88
CA ARG A 2 30.28 40.87 -7.75
C ARG A 2 28.86 40.79 -7.19
N ASN A 3 27.87 41.19 -8.00
CA ASN A 3 26.45 41.13 -7.65
C ASN A 3 26.08 39.71 -7.21
N LEU A 4 25.62 39.58 -5.97
CA LEU A 4 25.28 38.32 -5.30
C LEU A 4 23.85 37.80 -5.63
N PHE A 5 23.22 38.34 -6.68
CA PHE A 5 21.84 38.03 -7.02
C PHE A 5 21.63 37.99 -8.53
N ASP A 6 22.27 37.02 -9.21
CA ASP A 6 21.90 36.64 -10.57
C ASP A 6 20.93 35.45 -10.52
N ILE A 7 19.69 35.72 -10.08
CA ILE A 7 18.59 34.73 -10.00
C ILE A 7 18.01 34.42 -11.41
N ARG A 8 18.39 35.17 -12.44
CA ARG A 8 17.74 35.12 -13.77
C ARG A 8 18.19 33.97 -14.68
N ASN A 9 19.26 33.25 -14.33
CA ASN A 9 19.77 32.11 -15.09
C ASN A 9 19.52 30.76 -14.39
N PHE A 10 18.42 30.63 -13.64
CA PHE A 10 17.96 29.31 -13.20
C PHE A 10 17.44 28.54 -14.42
N ASN A 11 18.34 27.84 -15.10
CA ASN A 11 18.05 27.06 -16.28
C ASN A 11 17.07 25.94 -15.89
N ILE A 12 15.84 26.01 -16.40
CA ILE A 12 14.75 25.04 -16.13
C ILE A 12 15.25 23.60 -16.29
N LYS A 13 16.15 23.35 -17.26
CA LYS A 13 16.77 22.04 -17.48
C LYS A 13 17.62 21.57 -16.30
N THR A 14 18.39 22.48 -15.69
CA THR A 14 19.22 22.17 -14.52
C THR A 14 18.35 21.89 -13.30
N PHE A 15 17.27 22.64 -13.12
CA PHE A 15 16.30 22.37 -12.06
C PHE A 15 15.63 21.02 -12.22
N ASP A 16 15.16 20.70 -13.42
CA ASP A 16 14.50 19.43 -13.75
C ASP A 16 15.41 18.22 -13.40
N VAL A 17 16.69 18.27 -13.81
CA VAL A 17 17.67 17.23 -13.47
C VAL A 17 17.89 17.11 -11.95
N LEU A 18 18.01 18.25 -11.24
CA LEU A 18 18.17 18.25 -9.78
C LEU A 18 16.95 17.65 -9.09
N LEU A 19 15.74 18.01 -9.55
CA LEU A 19 14.48 17.52 -9.02
C LEU A 19 14.32 16.01 -9.25
N ILE A 20 14.55 15.53 -10.48
CA ILE A 20 14.47 14.11 -10.81
C ILE A 20 15.44 13.28 -9.96
N ASN A 21 16.69 13.75 -9.80
CA ASN A 21 17.68 13.08 -8.96
C ASN A 21 17.26 13.04 -7.48
N TYR A 22 16.68 14.12 -6.97
CA TYR A 22 16.15 14.17 -5.62
C TYR A 22 14.99 13.19 -5.42
N LEU A 23 14.00 13.21 -6.33
CA LEU A 23 12.85 12.31 -6.29
C LEU A 23 13.27 10.84 -6.38
N ASN A 24 14.22 10.49 -7.26
CA ASN A 24 14.76 9.13 -7.36
C ASN A 24 15.41 8.64 -6.07
N ARG A 25 16.03 9.54 -5.30
CA ARG A 25 16.67 9.19 -4.03
C ARG A 25 15.67 8.94 -2.90
N ILE A 26 14.60 9.73 -2.84
CA ILE A 26 13.63 9.67 -1.72
C ILE A 26 12.42 8.77 -2.00
N SER A 27 12.11 8.47 -3.26
CA SER A 27 10.90 7.74 -3.67
C SER A 27 10.77 6.39 -2.98
N MET A 28 11.83 5.60 -2.94
CA MET A 28 11.82 4.26 -2.35
C MET A 28 11.57 4.28 -0.83
N PRO A 29 12.30 5.07 -0.01
CA PRO A 29 11.98 5.25 1.40
C PRO A 29 10.54 5.72 1.63
N VAL A 30 10.11 6.74 0.89
CA VAL A 30 8.76 7.33 1.02
C VAL A 30 7.68 6.29 0.70
N LEU A 31 7.83 5.54 -0.39
CA LEU A 31 6.88 4.50 -0.81
C LEU A 31 6.76 3.38 0.21
N ARG A 32 7.88 2.94 0.79
CA ARG A 32 7.89 1.88 1.79
C ARG A 32 7.27 2.35 3.11
N VAL A 33 7.62 3.54 3.57
CA VAL A 33 7.07 4.11 4.80
C VAL A 33 5.58 4.39 4.62
N SER A 34 5.15 4.93 3.49
CA SER A 34 3.73 5.18 3.23
C SER A 34 2.92 3.87 3.23
N LEU A 35 3.41 2.82 2.57
CA LEU A 35 2.81 1.48 2.65
C LEU A 35 2.69 1.01 4.10
N GLY A 36 3.79 1.05 4.86
CA GLY A 36 3.81 0.58 6.24
C GLY A 36 2.82 1.35 7.13
N VAL A 37 2.82 2.68 7.04
CA VAL A 37 1.93 3.55 7.81
C VAL A 37 0.47 3.32 7.45
N VAL A 38 0.12 3.23 6.17
CA VAL A 38 -1.27 3.00 5.73
C VAL A 38 -1.81 1.69 6.28
N PHE A 39 -1.04 0.60 6.20
CA PHE A 39 -1.43 -0.70 6.72
C PHE A 39 -1.58 -0.71 8.25
N ILE A 40 -0.64 -0.10 8.98
CA ILE A 40 -0.76 0.02 10.44
C ILE A 40 -1.97 0.87 10.83
N TRP A 41 -2.18 2.00 10.16
CA TRP A 41 -3.25 2.93 10.49
C TRP A 41 -4.63 2.31 10.24
N PHE A 42 -4.85 1.72 9.05
CA PHE A 42 -6.12 1.08 8.72
C PHE A 42 -6.37 -0.17 9.54
N GLY A 43 -5.33 -0.96 9.81
CA GLY A 43 -5.44 -2.12 10.68
C GLY A 43 -5.79 -1.74 12.11
N ALA A 44 -5.17 -0.68 12.64
CA ALA A 44 -5.44 -0.18 13.98
C ALA A 44 -6.86 0.39 14.14
N LEU A 45 -7.47 0.95 13.09
CA LEU A 45 -8.83 1.48 13.15
C LEU A 45 -9.92 0.40 13.22
N LYS A 46 -9.65 -0.81 12.73
CA LYS A 46 -10.64 -1.90 12.66
C LYS A 46 -11.15 -2.36 14.04
N PRO A 47 -10.30 -2.63 15.04
CA PRO A 47 -10.75 -2.94 16.40
C PRO A 47 -11.62 -1.86 17.05
N PHE A 48 -11.52 -0.60 16.59
CA PHE A 48 -12.31 0.52 17.10
C PHE A 48 -13.60 0.79 16.29
N GLY A 49 -13.93 -0.05 15.30
CA GLY A 49 -15.18 0.07 14.54
C GLY A 49 -15.22 1.17 13.48
N ASN A 50 -14.15 1.97 13.33
CA ASN A 50 -14.17 3.21 12.55
C ASN A 50 -13.68 3.06 11.09
N SER A 51 -13.70 1.85 10.52
CA SER A 51 -13.19 1.60 9.17
C SER A 51 -14.32 1.41 8.16
N PRO A 52 -14.32 2.12 7.01
CA PRO A 52 -15.30 1.93 5.92
C PRO A 52 -15.38 0.46 5.45
N ALA A 53 -14.26 -0.25 5.50
CA ALA A 53 -14.18 -1.67 5.16
C ALA A 53 -15.04 -2.57 6.04
N ASN A 54 -15.38 -2.16 7.27
CA ASN A 54 -16.18 -2.97 8.19
C ASN A 54 -17.58 -3.21 7.62
N GLU A 55 -18.21 -2.19 7.03
CA GLU A 55 -19.54 -2.34 6.44
C GLU A 55 -19.56 -3.32 5.27
N VAL A 56 -18.49 -3.32 4.46
CA VAL A 56 -18.32 -4.26 3.34
C VAL A 56 -18.07 -5.68 3.85
N ILE A 57 -17.23 -5.84 4.88
CA ILE A 57 -16.86 -7.12 5.46
C ILE A 57 -18.08 -7.82 6.09
N VAL A 58 -18.83 -7.10 6.94
CA VAL A 58 -20.06 -7.60 7.59
C VAL A 58 -21.05 -8.10 6.55
N LYS A 59 -21.18 -7.39 5.43
CA LYS A 59 -22.13 -7.73 4.36
C LYS A 59 -21.57 -8.73 3.34
N THR A 60 -20.31 -9.16 3.43
CA THR A 60 -19.72 -10.12 2.48
C THR A 60 -19.43 -11.48 3.11
N ILE A 61 -19.16 -11.52 4.41
CA ILE A 61 -18.75 -12.74 5.12
C ILE A 61 -19.91 -13.26 5.96
N TYR A 62 -20.61 -14.26 5.41
CA TYR A 62 -21.73 -14.96 6.08
C TYR A 62 -21.27 -16.19 6.85
N TRP A 63 -20.09 -16.71 6.52
CA TRP A 63 -19.56 -17.98 7.02
C TRP A 63 -18.71 -17.82 8.28
N PHE A 64 -18.44 -16.59 8.72
CA PHE A 64 -17.60 -16.30 9.88
C PHE A 64 -18.09 -15.04 10.59
N ASP A 65 -18.05 -15.06 11.91
CA ASP A 65 -18.50 -13.94 12.74
C ASP A 65 -17.69 -12.67 12.44
N PRO A 66 -18.31 -11.60 11.90
CA PRO A 66 -17.63 -10.35 11.61
C PRO A 66 -16.94 -9.73 12.83
N ASP A 67 -17.49 -9.93 14.03
CA ASP A 67 -16.94 -9.37 15.27
C ASP A 67 -15.60 -10.01 15.65
N ILE A 68 -15.34 -11.22 15.16
CA ILE A 68 -14.07 -11.93 15.33
C ILE A 68 -13.15 -11.68 14.12
N PHE A 69 -13.71 -11.67 12.91
CA PHE A 69 -12.93 -11.53 11.68
C PHE A 69 -12.31 -10.14 11.50
N ILE A 70 -13.06 -9.08 11.82
CA ILE A 70 -12.62 -7.69 11.66
C ILE A 70 -11.37 -7.39 12.51
N PRO A 71 -11.32 -7.75 13.81
CA PRO A 71 -10.10 -7.60 14.60
C PRO A 71 -8.92 -8.42 14.06
N ILE A 72 -9.14 -9.65 13.63
CA ILE A 72 -8.08 -10.51 13.05
C ILE A 72 -7.48 -9.85 11.81
N LEU A 73 -8.32 -9.35 10.90
CA LEU A 73 -7.85 -8.59 9.73
C LEU A 73 -7.11 -7.31 10.14
N GLY A 74 -7.58 -6.62 11.18
CA GLY A 74 -6.89 -5.44 11.71
C GLY A 74 -5.46 -5.75 12.17
N TYR A 75 -5.30 -6.79 12.98
CA TYR A 75 -3.98 -7.25 13.42
C TYR A 75 -3.11 -7.77 12.26
N TRP A 76 -3.71 -8.41 11.26
CA TRP A 76 -3.02 -8.86 10.05
C TRP A 76 -2.45 -7.69 9.25
N GLU A 77 -3.25 -6.63 9.05
CA GLU A 77 -2.81 -5.40 8.38
C GLU A 77 -1.72 -4.68 9.17
N MET A 78 -1.85 -4.59 10.49
CA MET A 78 -0.80 -4.03 11.34
C MET A 78 0.51 -4.83 11.23
N LEU A 79 0.43 -6.16 11.22
CA LEU A 79 1.58 -7.03 11.06
C LEU A 79 2.28 -6.81 9.71
N ILE A 80 1.52 -6.71 8.62
CA ILE A 80 2.04 -6.35 7.29
C ILE A 80 2.81 -5.04 7.37
N GLY A 81 2.19 -3.99 7.90
CA GLY A 81 2.80 -2.67 7.94
C GLY A 81 4.08 -2.64 8.79
N LEU A 82 4.09 -3.32 9.94
CA LEU A 82 5.29 -3.48 10.78
C LEU A 82 6.42 -4.21 10.03
N CYS A 83 6.10 -5.29 9.31
CA CYS A 83 7.07 -6.04 8.52
C CYS A 83 7.64 -5.22 7.36
N LEU A 84 6.84 -4.34 6.76
CA LEU A 84 7.28 -3.45 5.68
C LEU A 84 8.18 -2.32 6.20
N LEU A 85 7.96 -1.83 7.42
CA LEU A 85 8.83 -0.85 8.07
C LEU A 85 10.16 -1.46 8.56
N PHE A 86 10.14 -2.71 9.01
CA PHE A 86 11.33 -3.41 9.48
C PHE A 86 12.06 -4.11 8.33
N THR A 87 13.17 -3.53 7.85
CA THR A 87 13.88 -3.96 6.63
C THR A 87 14.14 -5.49 6.50
N PRO A 88 14.55 -6.21 7.56
CA PRO A 88 14.75 -7.66 7.48
C PRO A 88 13.48 -8.47 7.15
N TRP A 89 12.29 -7.95 7.46
CA TRP A 89 11.02 -8.67 7.37
C TRP A 89 10.19 -8.28 6.13
N ILE A 90 10.72 -7.43 5.25
CA ILE A 90 9.98 -6.95 4.06
C ILE A 90 9.47 -8.13 3.22
N ARG A 91 10.27 -9.19 3.04
CA ARG A 91 9.86 -10.39 2.29
C ARG A 91 8.62 -11.05 2.89
N PHE A 92 8.59 -11.14 4.22
CA PHE A 92 7.47 -11.72 4.95
C PHE A 92 6.25 -10.80 4.88
N GLY A 93 6.42 -9.49 5.06
CA GLY A 93 5.34 -8.50 4.91
C GLY A 93 4.71 -8.50 3.52
N LEU A 94 5.51 -8.60 2.46
CA LEU A 94 5.03 -8.69 1.08
C LEU A 94 4.25 -9.99 0.83
N PHE A 95 4.67 -11.10 1.43
CA PHE A 95 3.94 -12.37 1.35
C PHE A 95 2.57 -12.27 2.04
N LEU A 96 2.52 -11.71 3.25
CA LEU A 96 1.26 -11.49 3.97
C LEU A 96 0.31 -10.55 3.21
N LEU A 97 0.87 -9.49 2.59
CA LEU A 97 0.13 -8.57 1.73
C LEU A 97 -0.44 -9.30 0.51
N ALA A 98 0.35 -10.15 -0.14
CA ALA A 98 -0.10 -10.92 -1.30
C ALA A 98 -1.26 -11.87 -0.96
N LEU A 99 -1.25 -12.48 0.24
CA LEU A 99 -2.37 -13.31 0.71
C LEU A 99 -3.64 -12.49 0.97
N GLN A 100 -3.50 -11.27 1.50
CA GLN A 100 -4.64 -10.41 1.80
C GLN A 100 -5.32 -9.87 0.53
N MET A 101 -4.54 -9.49 -0.49
CA MET A 101 -5.05 -8.74 -1.64
C MET A 101 -6.26 -9.39 -2.34
N PRO A 102 -6.26 -10.70 -2.70
CA PRO A 102 -7.43 -11.34 -3.32
C PRO A 102 -8.71 -11.20 -2.51
N GLY A 103 -8.61 -11.33 -1.18
CA GLY A 103 -9.74 -11.18 -0.27
C GLY A 103 -10.35 -9.77 -0.31
N THR A 104 -9.53 -8.74 -0.53
CA THR A 104 -10.02 -7.35 -0.62
C THR A 104 -10.79 -7.06 -1.91
N PHE A 105 -10.55 -7.80 -2.99
CA PHE A 105 -11.27 -7.64 -4.27
C PHE A 105 -12.53 -8.49 -4.36
N LEU A 106 -12.67 -9.51 -3.50
CA LEU A 106 -13.80 -10.43 -3.48
C LEU A 106 -15.18 -9.74 -3.40
N PRO A 107 -15.39 -8.65 -2.62
CA PRO A 107 -16.67 -7.95 -2.57
C PRO A 107 -17.13 -7.37 -3.92
N LEU A 108 -16.22 -7.04 -4.85
CA LEU A 108 -16.61 -6.57 -6.19
C LEU A 108 -17.40 -7.63 -6.98
N LEU A 109 -17.10 -8.90 -6.74
CA LEU A 109 -17.75 -10.03 -7.41
C LEU A 109 -18.94 -10.55 -6.61
N LEU A 110 -18.79 -10.65 -5.28
CA LEU A 110 -19.82 -11.23 -4.42
C LEU A 110 -20.92 -10.24 -4.05
N ARG A 111 -20.62 -8.93 -3.95
CA ARG A 111 -21.52 -7.87 -3.49
C ARG A 111 -21.42 -6.61 -4.34
N PRO A 112 -21.70 -6.69 -5.66
CA PRO A 112 -21.66 -5.54 -6.54
C PRO A 112 -22.62 -4.42 -6.11
N GLU A 113 -23.73 -4.73 -5.45
CA GLU A 113 -24.69 -3.75 -4.94
C GLU A 113 -24.11 -2.80 -3.87
N ILE A 114 -23.04 -3.19 -3.17
CA ILE A 114 -22.34 -2.32 -2.20
C ILE A 114 -21.22 -1.55 -2.90
N CYS A 115 -20.62 -2.14 -3.93
CA CYS A 115 -19.44 -1.60 -4.59
C CYS A 115 -19.77 -0.66 -5.76
N PHE A 116 -20.97 -0.77 -6.35
CA PHE A 116 -21.37 -0.01 -7.53
C PHE A 116 -22.68 0.74 -7.29
N THR A 117 -22.69 2.03 -7.59
CA THR A 117 -23.92 2.83 -7.66
C THR A 117 -24.70 2.49 -8.94
N ASN A 118 -23.99 2.37 -10.07
CA ASN A 118 -24.52 1.85 -11.33
C ASN A 118 -23.49 0.91 -11.94
N PHE A 119 -23.78 -0.38 -11.90
CA PHE A 119 -22.89 -1.42 -12.44
C PHE A 119 -22.79 -1.31 -13.97
N PRO A 120 -21.59 -1.49 -14.58
CA PRO A 120 -20.28 -1.78 -13.98
C PRO A 120 -19.34 -0.57 -13.81
N PHE A 121 -19.77 0.66 -14.16
CA PHE A 121 -18.86 1.80 -14.30
C PHE A 121 -18.81 2.73 -13.08
N ASN A 122 -19.94 2.94 -12.40
CA ASN A 122 -19.99 3.89 -11.29
C ASN A 122 -19.78 3.17 -9.96
N LEU A 123 -18.63 3.40 -9.33
CA LEU A 123 -18.27 2.84 -8.03
C LEU A 123 -18.79 3.69 -6.86
N THR A 124 -19.22 3.03 -5.80
CA THR A 124 -19.43 3.66 -4.49
C THR A 124 -18.09 4.04 -3.85
N LEU A 125 -18.14 4.73 -2.70
CA LEU A 125 -16.96 5.04 -1.91
C LEU A 125 -16.15 3.75 -1.58
N GLU A 126 -16.84 2.68 -1.22
CA GLU A 126 -16.22 1.38 -0.92
C GLU A 126 -15.61 0.72 -2.15
N GLY A 127 -16.32 0.72 -3.27
CA GLY A 127 -15.78 0.23 -4.53
C GLY A 127 -14.52 0.98 -4.95
N GLN A 128 -14.48 2.30 -4.74
CA GLN A 128 -13.29 3.12 -5.01
C GLN A 128 -12.12 2.77 -4.10
N TYR A 129 -12.35 2.51 -2.81
CA TYR A 129 -11.30 2.06 -1.90
C TYR A 129 -10.73 0.72 -2.32
N ILE A 130 -11.57 -0.23 -2.73
CA ILE A 130 -11.11 -1.53 -3.22
C ILE A 130 -10.26 -1.36 -4.48
N VAL A 131 -10.72 -0.59 -5.48
CA VAL A 131 -9.97 -0.38 -6.72
C VAL A 131 -8.64 0.33 -6.48
N LYS A 132 -8.57 1.25 -5.50
CA LYS A 132 -7.31 1.88 -5.09
C LYS A 132 -6.25 0.90 -4.55
N ASN A 133 -6.62 -0.31 -4.14
CA ASN A 133 -5.65 -1.33 -3.73
C ASN A 133 -4.69 -1.73 -4.87
N LEU A 134 -5.04 -1.48 -6.14
CA LEU A 134 -4.11 -1.63 -7.27
C LEU A 134 -2.84 -0.78 -7.10
N ILE A 135 -2.96 0.40 -6.49
CA ILE A 135 -1.82 1.27 -6.17
C ILE A 135 -0.92 0.61 -5.12
N LEU A 136 -1.53 -0.02 -4.10
CA LEU A 136 -0.79 -0.74 -3.06
C LEU A 136 -0.05 -1.96 -3.63
N ILE A 137 -0.67 -2.68 -4.56
CA ILE A 137 -0.03 -3.80 -5.28
C ILE A 137 1.17 -3.29 -6.08
N GLY A 138 1.00 -2.23 -6.87
CA GLY A 138 2.09 -1.63 -7.63
C GLY A 138 3.24 -1.17 -6.73
N ALA A 139 2.92 -0.52 -5.61
CA ALA A 139 3.90 -0.13 -4.62
C ALA A 139 4.64 -1.33 -4.01
N ALA A 140 3.92 -2.39 -3.66
CA ALA A 140 4.48 -3.62 -3.10
C ALA A 140 5.41 -4.33 -4.10
N MET A 141 5.05 -4.36 -5.38
CA MET A 141 5.91 -4.88 -6.45
C MET A 141 7.22 -4.09 -6.58
N VAL A 142 7.14 -2.74 -6.55
CA VAL A 142 8.32 -1.87 -6.59
C VAL A 142 9.22 -2.11 -5.36
N VAL A 143 8.63 -2.19 -4.16
CA VAL A 143 9.38 -2.52 -2.93
C VAL A 143 10.05 -3.89 -3.05
N GLY A 144 9.33 -4.92 -3.51
CA GLY A 144 9.86 -6.26 -3.72
C GLY A 144 10.98 -6.33 -4.75
N SER A 145 10.89 -5.56 -5.83
CA SER A 145 11.89 -5.50 -6.90
C SER A 145 13.27 -5.02 -6.44
N LYS A 146 13.34 -4.30 -5.32
CA LYS A 146 14.59 -3.76 -4.76
C LYS A 146 15.23 -4.67 -3.71
N LEU A 147 14.63 -5.83 -3.43
CA LEU A 147 15.19 -6.79 -2.48
C LEU A 147 16.37 -7.56 -3.07
N ILE A 148 17.41 -7.76 -2.27
CA ILE A 148 18.57 -8.59 -2.63
C ILE A 148 18.14 -10.06 -2.64
N PRO A 149 18.37 -10.85 -3.71
CA PRO A 149 18.03 -12.27 -3.77
C PRO A 149 18.58 -13.09 -2.60
N LEU A 150 17.84 -14.12 -2.15
CA LEU A 150 18.35 -15.07 -1.17
C LEU A 150 19.42 -15.93 -1.86
N LYS A 151 20.69 -15.62 -1.57
CA LYS A 151 21.90 -16.40 -1.90
C LYS A 151 22.50 -16.18 -3.30
N SER A 152 23.56 -15.37 -3.34
CA SER A 152 24.83 -15.70 -4.02
C SER A 152 25.89 -15.91 -2.94
N ARG A 153 25.97 -17.10 -2.36
CA ARG A 153 26.97 -17.42 -1.31
C ARG A 153 27.71 -18.74 -1.52
N ASN A 154 27.49 -19.44 -2.64
CA ASN A 154 28.01 -20.80 -2.87
C ASN A 154 28.58 -21.07 -4.29
N LEU A 155 28.97 -20.07 -5.09
CA LEU A 155 29.52 -20.32 -6.44
C LEU A 155 31.05 -20.23 -6.57
N VAL A 156 31.79 -20.18 -5.46
CA VAL A 156 33.24 -20.40 -5.49
C VAL A 156 33.63 -21.23 -4.28
N LYS A 157 33.71 -22.55 -4.48
CA LYS A 157 34.60 -23.44 -3.74
C LYS A 157 35.35 -24.26 -4.78
#